data_AF-A0A1B7NJS8-F1
#
_entry.id   AF-A0A1B7NJS8-F1
#
_cell.length_a   1.000
_cell.length_b   1.000
_cell.length_c   1.000
_cell.angle_alpha   90.00
_cell.angle_beta   90.00
_cell.angle_gamma   90.00
#
_symmetry.space_group_name_H-M   'P 1'
#
loop_
_entity.id
_entity.type
_entity.pdbx_description
1 polymer ?
#
loop_
_entity_poly.entity_id
_entity_poly.type
_entity_poly.pdbx_seq_one_letter_code
_entity_poly.pdbx_strand_id
1 'polypeptide(L)'
;MLHISLTRLAVRNIPRNIDSKALKALAREATVGFAKDVKSGLREPLSKEELHRSTEDMKEADKLRKAKGKGIIKQAKVVFEGKEGSKVDEKSGAGRSRGYGFIEYYSHRSALMGLRWLNGHAVAGPDKKKKRLIVEFAIENAQVVKRRQEKEEKSRNHDDEGARHQKRPASNRRDSSKLNSNSQKGMKRKRSESTGQGKLNQIPTPNPGKANDEKPEKDNQIAKRNRIIAKKRMMRKNRK
;
A
#
# COMPACT_ATOMS: atom_id res chain seq x y z
N MET A 1 -13.88 -13.43 16.02
CA MET A 1 -14.67 -14.29 15.13
C MET A 1 -13.92 -14.48 13.81
N LEU A 2 -13.74 -15.73 13.39
CA LEU A 2 -13.20 -16.09 12.08
C LEU A 2 -14.36 -16.24 11.10
N HIS A 3 -14.17 -15.82 9.85
CA HIS A 3 -15.18 -15.97 8.79
C HIS A 3 -14.51 -16.34 7.47
N ILE A 4 -15.30 -16.90 6.55
CA ILE A 4 -14.86 -17.21 5.19
C ILE A 4 -14.98 -15.94 4.35
N SER A 5 -13.89 -15.55 3.69
CA SER A 5 -13.89 -14.42 2.78
C SER A 5 -14.69 -14.73 1.51
N LEU A 6 -15.42 -13.74 0.99
CA LEU A 6 -16.10 -13.87 -0.30
C LEU A 6 -15.22 -13.43 -1.48
N THR A 7 -14.18 -12.63 -1.25
CA THR A 7 -13.38 -12.01 -2.32
C THR A 7 -11.91 -12.38 -2.25
N ARG A 8 -11.44 -12.96 -1.14
CA ARG A 8 -10.06 -13.43 -0.99
C ARG A 8 -9.96 -14.95 -1.07
N LEU A 9 -9.06 -15.43 -1.92
CA LEU A 9 -8.67 -16.82 -2.05
C LEU A 9 -7.33 -17.06 -1.35
N ALA A 10 -7.24 -18.17 -0.63
CA ALA A 10 -5.97 -18.76 -0.20
C ALA A 10 -5.51 -19.74 -1.28
N VAL A 11 -4.25 -19.61 -1.70
CA VAL A 11 -3.63 -20.49 -2.69
C VAL A 11 -2.49 -21.22 -2.00
N ARG A 12 -2.54 -22.55 -1.99
CA ARG A 12 -1.55 -23.44 -1.40
C ARG A 12 -0.86 -24.26 -2.49
N ASN A 13 0.24 -24.91 -2.09
CA ASN A 13 1.09 -25.70 -2.97
C ASN A 13 1.70 -24.90 -4.14
N ILE A 14 2.00 -23.62 -3.89
CA ILE A 14 2.61 -22.73 -4.87
C ILE A 14 4.08 -23.13 -5.07
N PRO A 15 4.53 -23.35 -6.32
CA PRO A 15 5.95 -23.49 -6.64
C PRO A 15 6.81 -22.31 -6.16
N ARG A 16 8.06 -22.59 -5.76
CA ARG A 16 8.95 -21.60 -5.11
C ARG A 16 9.38 -20.46 -6.04
N ASN A 17 9.36 -20.68 -7.34
CA ASN A 17 9.68 -19.70 -8.39
C ASN A 17 8.54 -18.70 -8.64
N ILE A 18 7.34 -18.92 -8.10
CA ILE A 18 6.22 -18.00 -8.28
C ILE A 18 6.28 -16.94 -7.19
N ASP A 19 6.54 -15.71 -7.62
CA ASP A 19 6.51 -14.51 -6.80
C ASP A 19 5.07 -13.92 -6.73
N SER A 20 4.89 -12.83 -5.97
CA SER A 20 3.58 -12.19 -5.88
C SER A 20 3.10 -11.62 -7.21
N LYS A 21 4.02 -11.27 -8.12
CA LYS A 21 3.71 -10.69 -9.43
C LYS A 21 3.18 -11.76 -10.39
N ALA A 22 3.84 -12.91 -10.46
CA ALA A 22 3.44 -14.09 -11.21
C ALA A 22 2.12 -14.65 -10.67
N LEU A 23 1.96 -14.72 -9.34
CA LEU A 23 0.67 -15.09 -8.74
C LEU A 23 -0.45 -14.13 -9.16
N LYS A 24 -0.17 -12.82 -9.23
CA LYS A 24 -1.11 -11.82 -9.75
C LYS A 24 -1.42 -12.05 -11.23
N ALA A 25 -0.44 -12.39 -12.05
CA ALA A 25 -0.66 -12.67 -13.47
C ALA A 25 -1.55 -13.91 -13.66
N LEU A 26 -1.22 -15.00 -12.94
CA LEU A 26 -1.96 -16.26 -12.96
C LEU A 26 -3.42 -16.08 -12.53
N ALA A 27 -3.68 -15.22 -11.54
CA ALA A 27 -5.03 -14.86 -11.13
C ALA A 27 -5.83 -14.10 -12.21
N ARG A 28 -5.18 -13.28 -13.04
CA ARG A 28 -5.85 -12.61 -14.18
C ARG A 28 -6.17 -13.63 -15.27
N GLU A 29 -5.19 -14.47 -15.58
CA GLU A 29 -5.33 -15.56 -16.54
C GLU A 29 -6.48 -16.47 -16.16
N ALA A 30 -6.60 -16.83 -14.88
CA ALA A 30 -7.67 -17.71 -14.40
C ALA A 30 -9.07 -17.21 -14.70
N THR A 31 -9.29 -15.89 -14.59
CA THR A 31 -10.60 -15.31 -14.91
C THR A 31 -10.90 -15.43 -16.41
N VAL A 32 -9.89 -15.24 -17.26
CA VAL A 32 -10.01 -15.36 -18.72
C VAL A 32 -10.15 -16.83 -19.12
N GLY A 33 -9.36 -17.72 -18.51
CA GLY A 33 -9.38 -19.16 -18.72
C GLY A 33 -10.73 -19.76 -18.35
N PHE A 34 -11.30 -19.38 -17.21
CA PHE A 34 -12.67 -19.77 -16.86
C PHE A 34 -13.68 -19.36 -17.93
N ALA A 35 -13.62 -18.11 -18.41
CA ALA A 35 -14.54 -17.64 -19.44
C ALA A 35 -14.38 -18.40 -20.77
N LYS A 36 -13.14 -18.79 -21.13
CA LYS A 36 -12.87 -19.64 -22.29
C LYS A 36 -13.45 -21.04 -22.10
N ASP A 37 -13.20 -21.67 -20.95
CA ASP A 37 -13.71 -23.01 -20.62
C ASP A 37 -15.24 -23.06 -20.64
N VAL A 38 -15.92 -22.02 -20.14
CA VAL A 38 -17.38 -21.90 -20.21
C VAL A 38 -17.84 -21.73 -21.65
N LYS A 39 -17.16 -20.89 -22.45
CA LYS A 39 -17.49 -20.70 -23.87
C LYS A 39 -17.31 -22.00 -24.67
N SER A 40 -16.33 -22.83 -24.30
CA SER A 40 -16.09 -24.14 -24.93
C SER A 40 -16.91 -25.27 -24.32
N GLY A 41 -17.79 -25.00 -23.35
CA GLY A 41 -18.63 -26.02 -22.70
C GLY A 41 -17.90 -26.98 -21.77
N LEU A 42 -16.63 -26.72 -21.43
CA LEU A 42 -15.86 -27.55 -20.49
C LEU A 42 -16.24 -27.30 -19.03
N ARG A 43 -16.86 -26.16 -18.74
CA ARG A 43 -17.28 -25.76 -17.40
C ARG A 43 -18.65 -25.12 -17.44
N GLU A 44 -19.39 -25.32 -16.36
CA GLU A 44 -20.65 -24.63 -16.17
C GLU A 44 -20.44 -23.14 -15.83
N PRO A 45 -21.29 -22.25 -16.37
CA PRO A 45 -21.32 -20.86 -15.96
C PRO A 45 -21.67 -20.72 -14.47
N LEU A 46 -21.48 -19.50 -13.94
CA LEU A 46 -21.91 -19.19 -12.57
C LEU A 46 -23.44 -19.16 -12.50
N SER A 47 -24.00 -19.72 -11.43
CA SER A 47 -25.44 -19.74 -11.21
C SER A 47 -25.97 -18.35 -10.87
N LYS A 48 -27.29 -18.16 -10.98
CA LYS A 48 -27.96 -16.90 -10.61
C LYS A 48 -27.73 -16.55 -9.13
N GLU A 49 -27.74 -17.55 -8.27
CA GLU A 49 -27.52 -17.41 -6.83
C GLU A 49 -26.09 -16.92 -6.52
N GLU A 50 -25.09 -17.51 -7.19
CA GLU A 50 -23.70 -17.11 -7.06
C GLU A 50 -23.46 -15.67 -7.52
N LEU A 51 -24.13 -15.27 -8.61
CA LEU A 51 -24.08 -13.90 -9.11
C LEU A 51 -24.74 -12.90 -8.14
N HIS A 52 -25.84 -13.29 -7.49
CA HIS A 52 -26.56 -12.44 -6.55
C HIS A 52 -25.85 -12.27 -5.20
N ARG A 53 -24.99 -13.22 -4.79
CA ARG A 53 -24.28 -13.20 -3.50
C ARG A 53 -23.29 -12.03 -3.32
N SER A 54 -23.02 -11.25 -4.38
CA SER A 54 -22.21 -10.03 -4.27
C SER A 54 -22.98 -8.93 -3.55
N THR A 55 -22.47 -8.45 -2.42
CA THR A 55 -23.06 -7.30 -1.69
C THR A 55 -23.06 -6.03 -2.54
N GLU A 56 -23.93 -5.08 -2.21
CA GLU A 56 -24.01 -3.79 -2.91
C GLU A 56 -22.65 -3.06 -2.88
N ASP A 57 -22.00 -3.03 -1.71
CA ASP A 57 -20.65 -2.48 -1.53
C ASP A 57 -19.62 -3.06 -2.52
N MET A 58 -19.70 -4.37 -2.81
CA MET A 58 -18.79 -5.02 -3.76
C MET A 58 -19.08 -4.58 -5.20
N LYS A 59 -20.36 -4.37 -5.55
CA LYS A 59 -20.75 -3.87 -6.88
C LYS A 59 -20.28 -2.44 -7.06
N GLU A 60 -20.43 -1.59 -6.05
CA GLU A 60 -19.92 -0.22 -6.06
C GLU A 60 -18.40 -0.17 -6.15
N ALA A 61 -17.70 -1.01 -5.38
CA ALA A 61 -16.26 -1.12 -5.46
C ALA A 61 -15.78 -1.53 -6.88
N ASP A 62 -16.51 -2.41 -7.57
CA ASP A 62 -16.19 -2.78 -8.96
C ASP A 62 -16.47 -1.62 -9.95
N LYS A 63 -17.56 -0.87 -9.77
CA LYS A 63 -17.84 0.34 -10.56
C LYS A 63 -16.74 1.40 -10.39
N LEU A 64 -16.37 1.70 -9.14
CA LEU A 64 -15.33 2.67 -8.82
C LEU A 64 -13.96 2.21 -9.34
N ARG A 65 -13.67 0.91 -9.27
CA ARG A 65 -12.47 0.31 -9.85
C ARG A 65 -12.42 0.54 -11.38
N LYS A 66 -13.54 0.28 -12.09
CA LYS A 66 -13.65 0.52 -13.54
C LYS A 66 -13.42 1.99 -13.87
N ALA A 67 -14.06 2.90 -13.16
CA ALA A 67 -13.87 4.34 -13.33
C ALA A 67 -12.40 4.78 -13.11
N LYS A 68 -11.69 4.13 -12.18
CA LYS A 68 -10.27 4.39 -11.90
C LYS A 68 -9.30 3.59 -12.80
N GLY A 69 -9.78 2.85 -13.80
CA GLY A 69 -8.95 2.02 -14.67
C GLY A 69 -8.17 0.91 -13.96
N LYS A 70 -8.58 0.51 -12.75
CA LYS A 70 -7.87 -0.52 -11.96
C LYS A 70 -8.23 -1.92 -12.47
N GLY A 71 -7.28 -2.86 -12.45
CA GLY A 71 -7.52 -4.26 -12.85
C GLY A 71 -8.38 -5.05 -11.84
N ILE A 72 -8.85 -6.23 -12.23
CA ILE A 72 -9.79 -7.08 -11.45
C ILE A 72 -9.25 -7.60 -10.10
N ILE A 73 -7.93 -7.60 -9.92
CA ILE A 73 -7.25 -8.07 -8.70
C ILE A 73 -6.88 -6.87 -7.84
N LYS A 74 -7.39 -6.84 -6.61
CA LYS A 74 -7.06 -5.85 -5.59
C LYS A 74 -5.64 -6.08 -5.05
N GLN A 75 -5.34 -7.31 -4.62
CA GLN A 75 -4.01 -7.66 -4.10
C GLN A 75 -3.66 -9.12 -4.42
N ALA A 76 -2.38 -9.40 -4.66
CA ALA A 76 -1.85 -10.76 -4.64
C ALA A 76 -0.56 -10.73 -3.81
N LYS A 77 -0.37 -11.70 -2.93
CA LYS A 77 0.79 -11.76 -2.05
C LYS A 77 1.17 -13.20 -1.74
N VAL A 78 2.41 -13.56 -2.03
CA VAL A 78 3.05 -14.80 -1.57
C VAL A 78 3.67 -14.57 -0.20
N VAL A 79 3.57 -15.57 0.68
CA VAL A 79 4.15 -15.49 2.02
C VAL A 79 5.55 -16.10 2.03
N PHE A 80 6.50 -15.37 2.59
CA PHE A 80 7.88 -15.78 2.71
C PHE A 80 8.25 -16.04 4.17
N GLU A 81 9.34 -16.77 4.35
CA GLU A 81 9.94 -17.14 5.62
C GLU A 81 11.32 -16.49 5.73
N GLY A 82 11.60 -15.83 6.85
CA GLY A 82 12.90 -15.25 7.15
C GLY A 82 13.92 -16.31 7.53
N LYS A 83 15.17 -15.89 7.77
CA LYS A 83 16.25 -16.81 8.22
C LYS A 83 15.91 -17.54 9.52
N GLU A 84 15.13 -16.89 10.40
CA GLU A 84 14.70 -17.42 11.70
C GLU A 84 13.37 -18.21 11.63
N GLY A 85 12.84 -18.48 10.44
CA GLY A 85 11.58 -19.21 10.28
C GLY A 85 10.31 -18.36 10.46
N SER A 86 10.45 -17.08 10.79
CA SER A 86 9.33 -16.17 10.99
C SER A 86 8.68 -15.73 9.67
N LYS A 87 7.37 -15.47 9.70
CA LYS A 87 6.62 -14.97 8.54
C LYS A 87 7.09 -13.56 8.18
N VAL A 88 7.64 -13.40 6.98
CA VAL A 88 8.09 -12.10 6.46
C VAL A 88 7.37 -11.73 5.17
N ASP A 89 7.34 -10.43 4.92
CA ASP A 89 6.87 -9.88 3.66
C ASP A 89 7.97 -9.96 2.60
N GLU A 90 7.57 -10.10 1.34
CA GLU A 90 8.49 -10.16 0.20
C GLU A 90 9.46 -8.96 0.13
N LYS A 91 9.00 -7.78 0.55
CA LYS A 91 9.82 -6.55 0.54
C LYS A 91 10.86 -6.48 1.66
N SER A 92 10.72 -7.29 2.71
CA SER A 92 11.54 -7.20 3.92
C SER A 92 12.84 -8.01 3.84
N GLY A 93 13.31 -8.32 2.64
CA GLY A 93 14.43 -9.24 2.40
C GLY A 93 13.94 -10.69 2.36
N ALA A 94 13.13 -11.00 1.33
CA ALA A 94 12.50 -12.31 1.14
C ALA A 94 13.51 -13.46 1.31
N GLY A 95 13.23 -14.32 2.28
CA GLY A 95 13.89 -15.62 2.38
C GLY A 95 13.14 -16.67 1.56
N ARG A 96 12.98 -17.87 2.12
CA ARG A 96 12.37 -19.01 1.42
C ARG A 96 10.84 -18.82 1.32
N SER A 97 10.25 -19.05 0.14
CA SER A 97 8.79 -19.05 0.00
C SER A 97 8.16 -20.15 0.87
N ARG A 98 7.07 -19.82 1.58
CA ARG A 98 6.30 -20.80 2.37
C ARG A 98 5.40 -21.69 1.51
N GLY A 99 5.34 -21.46 0.19
CA GLY A 99 4.52 -22.25 -0.73
C GLY A 99 3.02 -21.96 -0.65
N TYR A 100 2.63 -20.83 -0.06
CA TYR A 100 1.25 -20.35 -0.06
C TYR A 100 1.18 -18.83 -0.19
N GLY A 101 0.03 -18.35 -0.61
CA GLY A 101 -0.25 -16.94 -0.84
C GLY A 101 -1.74 -16.65 -0.83
N PHE A 102 -2.07 -15.39 -1.07
CA PHE A 102 -3.43 -14.89 -1.08
C PHE A 102 -3.68 -14.06 -2.33
N ILE A 103 -4.85 -14.22 -2.92
CA ILE A 103 -5.36 -13.42 -4.03
C ILE A 103 -6.65 -12.75 -3.55
N GLU A 104 -6.73 -11.43 -3.60
CA GLU A 104 -7.92 -10.65 -3.26
C GLU A 104 -8.46 -10.00 -4.54
N TYR A 105 -9.67 -10.39 -4.92
CA TYR A 105 -10.40 -9.82 -6.05
C TYR A 105 -11.26 -8.64 -5.60
N TYR A 106 -11.66 -7.78 -6.55
CA TYR A 106 -12.62 -6.70 -6.25
C TYR A 106 -14.08 -7.17 -6.15
N SER A 107 -14.40 -8.33 -6.73
CA SER A 107 -15.77 -8.84 -6.80
C SER A 107 -15.80 -10.34 -6.50
N HIS A 108 -16.85 -10.78 -5.81
CA HIS A 108 -17.10 -12.19 -5.52
C HIS A 108 -17.19 -13.03 -6.81
N ARG A 109 -17.85 -12.50 -7.85
CA ARG A 109 -17.90 -13.12 -9.18
C ARG A 109 -16.51 -13.47 -9.71
N SER A 110 -15.56 -12.55 -9.60
CA SER A 110 -14.18 -12.78 -10.08
C SER A 110 -13.43 -13.79 -9.22
N ALA A 111 -13.67 -13.79 -7.91
CA ALA A 111 -13.12 -14.78 -7.00
C ALA A 111 -13.63 -16.19 -7.32
N LEU A 112 -14.92 -16.37 -7.61
CA LEU A 112 -15.50 -17.67 -8.01
C LEU A 112 -14.91 -18.20 -9.32
N MET A 113 -14.81 -17.35 -10.35
CA MET A 113 -14.18 -17.73 -11.62
C MET A 113 -12.72 -18.17 -11.41
N GLY A 114 -11.97 -17.37 -10.64
CA GLY A 114 -10.59 -17.68 -10.28
C GLY A 114 -10.46 -18.98 -9.48
N LEU A 115 -11.33 -19.21 -8.50
CA LEU A 115 -11.36 -20.43 -7.69
C LEU A 115 -11.60 -21.67 -8.55
N ARG A 116 -12.68 -21.67 -9.36
CA ARG A 116 -13.05 -22.81 -10.20
C ARG A 116 -11.94 -23.19 -11.17
N TRP A 117 -11.28 -22.20 -11.76
CA TRP A 117 -10.22 -22.46 -12.75
C TRP A 117 -8.85 -22.79 -12.13
N LEU A 118 -8.44 -22.08 -11.07
CA LEU A 118 -7.13 -22.29 -10.45
C LEU A 118 -7.05 -23.56 -9.60
N ASN A 119 -8.16 -24.02 -9.04
CA ASN A 119 -8.12 -25.21 -8.20
C ASN A 119 -7.75 -26.45 -9.03
N GLY A 120 -6.70 -27.16 -8.62
CA GLY A 120 -6.14 -28.29 -9.37
C GLY A 120 -5.29 -27.89 -10.59
N HIS A 121 -5.15 -26.60 -10.89
CA HIS A 121 -4.39 -26.11 -12.03
C HIS A 121 -2.90 -26.41 -11.87
N ALA A 122 -2.30 -26.97 -12.91
CA ALA A 122 -0.93 -27.44 -12.89
C ALA A 122 0.04 -26.32 -13.30
N VAL A 123 0.90 -25.90 -12.37
CA VAL A 123 1.89 -24.85 -12.61
C VAL A 123 3.30 -25.43 -12.56
N ALA A 124 4.15 -25.02 -13.51
CA ALA A 124 5.53 -25.48 -13.61
C ALA A 124 6.36 -25.00 -12.41
N GLY A 125 6.97 -25.95 -11.70
CA GLY A 125 7.97 -25.67 -10.68
C GLY A 125 9.37 -25.49 -11.25
N PRO A 126 10.34 -25.11 -10.39
CA PRO A 126 11.73 -24.91 -10.80
C PRO A 126 12.36 -26.19 -11.38
N ASP A 127 11.97 -27.35 -10.86
CA ASP A 127 12.51 -28.67 -11.27
C ASP A 127 11.80 -29.25 -12.52
N LYS A 128 11.12 -28.42 -13.31
CA LYS A 128 10.22 -28.80 -14.42
C LYS A 128 9.05 -29.72 -14.03
N LYS A 129 8.96 -30.16 -12.78
CA LYS A 129 7.82 -30.88 -12.22
C LYS A 129 6.64 -29.92 -12.03
N LYS A 130 5.48 -30.30 -12.57
CA LYS A 130 4.24 -29.54 -12.39
C LYS A 130 3.67 -29.77 -10.99
N LYS A 131 3.31 -28.71 -10.29
CA LYS A 131 2.54 -28.78 -9.04
C LYS A 131 1.11 -28.33 -9.27
N ARG A 132 0.15 -29.01 -8.66
CA ARG A 132 -1.26 -28.61 -8.71
C ARG A 132 -1.58 -27.69 -7.57
N LEU A 133 -2.12 -26.52 -7.89
CA LEU A 133 -2.54 -25.55 -6.89
C LEU A 133 -3.76 -26.07 -6.13
N ILE A 134 -3.81 -25.76 -4.84
CA ILE A 134 -5.01 -25.98 -4.01
C ILE A 134 -5.54 -24.60 -3.68
N VAL A 135 -6.77 -24.31 -4.10
CA VAL A 135 -7.37 -22.99 -3.94
C VAL A 135 -8.66 -23.11 -3.16
N GLU A 136 -8.79 -22.27 -2.14
CA GLU A 136 -9.95 -22.21 -1.26
C GLU A 136 -10.25 -20.75 -0.90
N PHE A 137 -11.45 -20.46 -0.39
CA PHE A 137 -11.70 -19.15 0.20
C PHE A 137 -10.89 -18.96 1.48
N ALA A 138 -10.29 -17.78 1.62
CA ALA A 138 -9.44 -17.50 2.78
C ALA A 138 -10.28 -17.36 4.05
N ILE A 139 -9.77 -17.91 5.15
CA ILE A 139 -10.32 -17.66 6.48
C ILE A 139 -9.73 -16.37 7.03
N GLU A 140 -10.58 -15.42 7.40
CA GLU A 140 -10.19 -14.08 7.83
C GLU A 140 -10.68 -13.77 9.24
N ASN A 141 -9.88 -13.00 9.99
CA ASN A 141 -10.31 -12.46 11.26
C ASN A 141 -11.15 -11.20 11.02
N ALA A 142 -12.44 -11.26 11.35
CA ALA A 142 -13.40 -10.19 11.11
C ALA A 142 -12.96 -8.83 11.70
N GLN A 143 -12.31 -8.84 12.88
CA GLN A 143 -11.83 -7.61 13.52
C GLN A 143 -10.69 -6.94 12.73
N VAL A 144 -9.82 -7.74 12.12
CA VAL A 144 -8.71 -7.23 11.29
C VAL A 144 -9.23 -6.70 9.97
N VAL A 145 -10.21 -7.37 9.35
CA VAL A 145 -10.87 -6.93 8.12
C VAL A 145 -11.57 -5.60 8.33
N LYS A 146 -12.40 -5.48 9.38
CA LYS A 146 -13.11 -4.24 9.73
C LYS A 146 -12.15 -3.07 9.92
N ARG A 147 -11.08 -3.27 10.71
CA ARG A 147 -10.04 -2.24 10.92
C ARG A 147 -9.34 -1.84 9.62
N ARG A 148 -9.18 -2.76 8.67
CA ARG A 148 -8.58 -2.48 7.36
C ARG A 148 -9.52 -1.68 6.47
N GLN A 149 -10.81 -2.04 6.45
CA GLN A 149 -11.85 -1.30 5.73
C GLN A 149 -11.97 0.14 6.26
N GLU A 150 -12.07 0.32 7.58
CA GLU A 150 -12.12 1.65 8.21
C GLU A 150 -10.90 2.52 7.86
N LYS A 151 -9.71 1.92 7.74
CA LYS A 151 -8.49 2.63 7.31
C LYS A 151 -8.54 2.99 5.82
N GLU A 152 -9.01 2.08 4.97
CA GLU A 152 -9.18 2.34 3.54
C GLU A 152 -10.22 3.45 3.31
N GLU A 153 -11.35 3.43 4.01
CA GLU A 153 -12.40 4.47 3.95
C GLU A 153 -11.88 5.83 4.41
N LYS A 154 -11.19 5.90 5.55
CA LYS A 154 -10.57 7.15 6.02
C LYS A 154 -9.59 7.73 5.00
N SER A 155 -8.79 6.88 4.34
CA SER A 155 -7.87 7.35 3.30
C SER A 155 -8.60 7.88 2.06
N ARG A 156 -9.70 7.25 1.65
CA ARG A 156 -10.51 7.72 0.50
C ARG A 156 -11.15 9.07 0.79
N ASN A 157 -11.71 9.25 2.00
CA ASN A 157 -12.33 10.52 2.38
C ASN A 157 -11.30 11.66 2.44
N HIS A 158 -10.06 11.36 2.83
CA HIS A 158 -9.01 12.36 2.88
C HIS A 158 -8.54 12.80 1.48
N ASP A 159 -8.50 11.87 0.52
CA ASP A 159 -8.18 12.16 -0.89
C ASP A 159 -9.28 13.03 -1.55
N ASP A 160 -10.56 12.80 -1.23
CA ASP A 160 -11.68 13.60 -1.76
C ASP A 160 -11.74 15.02 -1.19
N GLU A 161 -11.44 15.22 0.10
CA GLU A 161 -11.29 16.54 0.73
C GLU A 161 -10.12 17.33 0.12
N GLY A 162 -8.98 16.67 -0.13
CA GLY A 162 -7.81 17.28 -0.77
C GLY A 162 -8.06 17.70 -2.23
N ALA A 163 -8.86 16.91 -2.97
CA ALA A 163 -9.25 17.23 -4.34
C ALA A 163 -10.27 18.38 -4.43
N ARG A 164 -11.15 18.55 -3.43
CA ARG A 164 -12.12 19.66 -3.36
C ARG A 164 -11.46 21.01 -3.08
N HIS A 165 -10.35 21.05 -2.36
CA HIS A 165 -9.61 22.29 -2.09
C HIS A 165 -8.75 22.81 -3.26
N GLN A 166 -8.49 22.00 -4.29
CA GLN A 166 -7.76 22.45 -5.50
C GLN A 166 -8.65 22.94 -6.65
N LYS A 167 -9.98 22.84 -6.55
CA LYS A 167 -10.94 23.25 -7.59
C LYS A 167 -11.89 24.36 -7.15
N ARG A 168 -11.39 25.45 -6.54
CA ARG A 168 -12.18 26.70 -6.44
C ARG A 168 -11.70 27.69 -7.51
N PRO A 169 -12.56 28.14 -8.44
CA PRO A 169 -12.18 29.16 -9.40
C PRO A 169 -12.00 30.50 -8.70
N ALA A 170 -10.95 31.23 -9.06
CA ALA A 170 -10.74 32.60 -8.64
C ALA A 170 -11.65 33.52 -9.47
N SER A 171 -12.74 34.03 -8.88
CA SER A 171 -13.52 35.11 -9.50
C SER A 171 -14.16 36.05 -8.48
N ASN A 172 -13.62 37.27 -8.45
CA ASN A 172 -14.14 38.60 -8.15
C ASN A 172 -14.95 38.97 -6.87
N ARG A 173 -14.53 40.15 -6.38
CA ARG A 173 -14.92 40.96 -5.21
C ARG A 173 -16.28 41.67 -5.36
N ARG A 174 -16.95 41.97 -4.22
CA ARG A 174 -17.30 43.33 -3.67
C ARG A 174 -18.27 43.18 -2.48
N ASP A 175 -17.84 43.58 -1.27
CA ASP A 175 -18.33 44.72 -0.44
C ASP A 175 -19.41 44.22 0.57
N SER A 176 -19.50 44.52 1.87
CA SER A 176 -19.02 45.61 2.72
C SER A 176 -19.05 45.23 4.22
N SER A 177 -18.14 45.84 4.99
CA SER A 177 -18.23 46.25 6.42
C SER A 177 -17.98 45.28 7.60
N LYS A 178 -16.92 45.63 8.37
CA LYS A 178 -16.73 45.60 9.85
C LYS A 178 -16.71 44.22 10.57
N LEU A 179 -15.81 43.84 11.49
CA LEU A 179 -14.72 44.46 12.26
C LEU A 179 -13.83 43.34 12.88
N ASN A 180 -12.52 43.64 13.04
CA ASN A 180 -11.48 43.08 13.95
C ASN A 180 -11.15 41.57 13.97
N SER A 181 -9.99 41.17 13.42
CA SER A 181 -8.62 41.15 13.99
C SER A 181 -8.39 39.88 14.84
N ASN A 182 -7.50 38.96 14.49
CA ASN A 182 -6.06 39.18 14.45
C ASN A 182 -5.39 38.10 13.56
N SER A 183 -4.77 38.52 12.47
CA SER A 183 -3.95 37.67 11.60
C SER A 183 -2.65 38.39 11.31
N GLN A 184 -1.52 37.82 11.71
CA GLN A 184 -0.22 38.17 11.13
C GLN A 184 0.40 36.93 10.51
N LYS A 185 0.23 36.87 9.19
CA LYS A 185 0.90 35.99 8.25
C LYS A 185 2.29 36.56 7.96
N GLY A 186 3.21 35.65 7.65
CA GLY A 186 4.65 35.89 7.65
C GLY A 186 5.16 36.99 6.74
N MET A 187 6.24 37.64 7.23
CA MET A 187 7.14 38.42 6.40
C MET A 187 8.31 37.55 5.95
N LYS A 188 8.40 37.36 4.63
CA LYS A 188 9.66 37.09 3.92
C LYS A 188 10.68 38.15 4.36
N ARG A 189 11.85 37.73 4.84
CA ARG A 189 12.99 38.65 4.99
C ARG A 189 13.99 38.45 3.86
N LYS A 190 14.20 39.60 3.23
CA LYS A 190 15.07 39.96 2.13
C LYS A 190 16.49 40.11 2.69
N ARG A 191 17.47 39.67 1.90
CA ARG A 191 18.90 39.95 2.04
C ARG A 191 19.11 41.46 2.05
N SER A 192 19.93 41.97 2.99
CA SER A 192 20.50 43.31 2.92
C SER A 192 21.89 43.33 3.56
N GLU A 193 22.84 43.81 2.78
CA GLU A 193 24.18 44.25 3.17
C GLU A 193 24.12 45.61 3.90
N SER A 194 24.99 45.80 4.90
CA SER A 194 25.83 46.98 5.17
C SER A 194 26.27 46.93 6.64
N THR A 195 27.54 46.64 6.93
CA THR A 195 28.64 47.61 7.20
C THR A 195 28.56 48.25 8.60
N GLY A 196 29.58 47.98 9.43
CA GLY A 196 29.85 48.71 10.67
C GLY A 196 30.73 47.97 11.71
N GLN A 197 32.06 48.00 11.50
CA GLN A 197 33.21 48.12 12.45
C GLN A 197 33.10 47.50 13.87
N GLY A 198 34.08 46.79 14.46
CA GLY A 198 35.50 46.45 14.25
C GLY A 198 35.82 45.22 15.14
N LYS A 199 36.98 44.58 15.23
CA LYS A 199 38.40 44.95 15.12
C LYS A 199 39.20 43.71 14.64
N LEU A 200 40.40 44.00 14.15
CA LEU A 200 41.42 43.10 13.61
C LEU A 200 41.83 41.93 14.53
N ASN A 201 42.15 40.76 13.96
CA ASN A 201 43.55 40.36 13.75
C ASN A 201 43.73 38.99 13.06
N GLN A 202 44.56 39.03 12.01
CA GLN A 202 45.54 38.06 11.52
C GLN A 202 45.13 36.65 11.05
N ILE A 203 45.40 36.45 9.75
CA ILE A 203 45.68 35.18 9.08
C ILE A 203 47.09 34.72 9.49
N PRO A 204 47.34 33.41 9.62
CA PRO A 204 48.23 32.77 8.64
C PRO A 204 47.70 31.41 8.16
N THR A 205 47.64 31.23 6.85
CA THR A 205 47.75 29.91 6.22
C THR A 205 49.20 29.43 6.34
N PRO A 206 49.45 28.11 6.50
CA PRO A 206 49.88 27.35 5.31
C PRO A 206 49.44 25.87 5.28
N ASN A 207 48.91 25.46 4.12
CA ASN A 207 49.26 24.27 3.32
C ASN A 207 49.01 22.83 3.89
N PRO A 208 49.15 21.75 3.07
CA PRO A 208 48.07 20.78 2.83
C PRO A 208 48.39 19.37 3.39
N GLY A 209 47.37 18.64 3.86
CA GLY A 209 47.58 17.28 4.37
C GLY A 209 46.31 16.47 4.59
N LYS A 210 46.20 15.39 3.80
CA LYS A 210 45.33 14.20 3.88
C LYS A 210 44.66 13.91 5.24
N ALA A 211 43.34 13.63 5.25
CA ALA A 211 42.75 12.36 5.76
C ALA A 211 41.22 12.44 6.03
N ASN A 212 40.48 11.51 5.39
CA ASN A 212 39.28 10.79 5.84
C ASN A 212 38.02 11.56 6.35
N ASP A 213 37.07 11.75 5.42
CA ASP A 213 35.67 12.12 5.67
C ASP A 213 34.79 10.92 6.06
N GLU A 214 34.50 10.73 7.35
CA GLU A 214 33.41 9.84 7.82
C GLU A 214 32.69 10.33 9.10
N LYS A 215 33.07 11.49 9.68
CA LYS A 215 32.51 11.96 10.95
C LYS A 215 31.23 12.83 10.90
N PRO A 216 30.88 13.61 9.86
CA PRO A 216 29.76 14.54 9.96
C PRO A 216 28.36 13.89 9.89
N GLU A 217 28.24 12.65 9.41
CA GLU A 217 26.94 11.97 9.32
C GLU A 217 26.48 11.34 10.64
N LYS A 218 27.41 10.78 11.43
CA LYS A 218 27.09 10.13 12.71
C LYS A 218 26.59 11.14 13.74
N ASP A 219 27.18 12.33 13.78
CA ASP A 219 26.75 13.42 14.66
C ASP A 219 25.35 13.94 14.28
N ASN A 220 25.05 14.02 12.98
CA ASN A 220 23.73 14.38 12.47
C ASN A 220 22.65 13.34 12.83
N GLN A 221 22.99 12.04 12.85
CA GLN A 221 22.06 10.99 13.27
C GLN A 221 21.80 11.02 14.78
N ILE A 222 22.84 11.28 15.59
CA ILE A 222 22.72 11.43 17.06
C ILE A 222 21.86 12.65 17.40
N ALA A 223 22.07 13.79 16.73
CA ALA A 223 21.26 14.99 16.91
C ALA A 223 19.78 14.76 16.56
N LYS A 224 19.48 14.03 15.47
CA LYS A 224 18.11 13.65 15.07
C LYS A 224 17.46 12.74 16.12
N ARG A 225 18.19 11.76 16.66
CA ARG A 225 17.68 10.84 17.70
C ARG A 225 17.34 11.60 18.99
N ASN A 226 18.21 12.50 19.42
CA ASN A 226 18.00 13.31 20.64
C ASN A 226 16.78 14.23 20.50
N ARG A 227 16.58 14.83 19.32
CA ARG A 227 15.41 15.67 19.03
C ARG A 227 14.08 14.90 19.07
N ILE A 228 14.07 13.65 18.59
CA ILE A 228 12.88 12.78 18.63
C ILE A 228 12.55 12.38 20.07
N ILE A 229 13.55 12.09 20.89
CA ILE A 229 13.36 11.72 22.30
C ILE A 229 12.81 12.90 23.10
N ALA A 230 13.35 14.11 22.90
CA ALA A 230 12.83 15.33 23.52
C ALA A 230 11.35 15.58 23.16
N LYS A 231 10.99 15.43 21.88
CA LYS A 231 9.61 15.61 21.40
C LYS A 231 8.65 14.58 22.00
N LYS A 232 9.08 13.31 22.15
CA LYS A 232 8.28 12.26 22.81
C LYS A 232 8.10 12.50 24.31
N ARG A 233 9.12 13.02 25.00
CA ARG A 233 9.02 13.37 26.43
C ARG A 233 8.04 14.52 26.67
N MET A 234 8.08 15.56 25.83
CA MET A 234 7.12 16.67 25.92
C MET A 234 5.68 16.23 25.66
N MET A 235 5.43 15.38 24.64
CA MET A 235 4.09 14.87 24.37
C MET A 235 3.54 13.95 25.48
N ARG A 236 4.40 13.31 26.28
CA ARG A 236 3.97 12.54 27.46
C ARG A 236 3.67 13.43 28.65
N LYS A 237 4.36 14.58 28.78
CA LYS A 237 4.12 15.56 29.85
C LYS A 237 2.80 16.30 29.65
N ASN A 238 2.41 16.61 28.40
CA ASN A 238 1.14 17.26 28.07
C ASN A 238 -0.07 16.32 28.06
N ARG A 239 0.10 15.07 28.52
CA ARG A 239 -0.95 14.03 28.51
C ARG A 239 -1.36 13.58 29.91
N LYS A 240 -0.90 14.30 30.93
CA LYS A 240 -1.35 14.24 32.32
C LYS A 240 -2.08 15.53 32.64
#